data_AF-A0A3G2C5A2-F1
#
_entry.id   AF-A0A3G2C5A2-F1
#
_cell.length_a   1.000
_cell.length_b   1.000
_cell.length_c   1.000
_cell.angle_alpha   90.00
_cell.angle_beta   90.00
_cell.angle_gamma   90.00
#
_symmetry.space_group_name_H-M   'P 1'
#
loop_
_entity.id
_entity.type
_entity.pdbx_description
1 polymer ?
#
loop_
_entity_poly.entity_id
_entity_poly.type
_entity_poly.pdbx_seq_one_letter_code
_entity_poly.pdbx_strand_id
1 'polypeptide(L)'
;FFETLGAACPSNYNPADYFVQVLAVVPGRETSCRYAIHTVCDAFQKSEHGMKIALEAEAVNGEFEDTIRDSKYPDGNRSPYKATWCEQFRAVLWRS
;
A
#
# COMPACT_ATOMS: atom_id res chain seq x y z
N PHE A 1 8.66 11.46 13.02
CA PHE A 1 9.64 10.47 12.53
C PHE A 1 10.82 11.12 11.81
N PHE A 2 10.67 11.79 10.67
CA PHE A 2 11.83 12.37 9.97
C PHE A 2 12.63 13.40 10.80
N GLU A 3 11.95 14.18 11.65
CA GLU A 3 12.61 15.07 12.61
C GLU A 3 13.51 14.32 13.60
N THR A 4 13.11 13.13 14.07
CA THR A 4 13.94 12.31 14.99
C THR A 4 15.16 11.71 14.29
N LEU A 5 15.18 11.70 12.95
CA LEU A 5 16.33 11.32 12.13
C LEU A 5 17.18 12.54 11.72
N GLY A 6 16.88 13.74 12.24
CA GLY A 6 17.59 14.98 11.89
C GLY A 6 17.16 15.59 10.56
N ALA A 7 16.09 15.08 9.93
CA ALA A 7 15.54 15.59 8.68
C ALA A 7 14.23 16.35 8.93
N ALA A 8 14.29 17.40 9.77
CA ALA A 8 13.14 18.26 10.00
C ALA A 8 12.81 19.07 8.74
N CYS A 9 11.52 19.12 8.37
CA CYS A 9 11.08 19.93 7.24
C CYS A 9 11.22 21.43 7.61
N PRO A 10 11.94 22.23 6.81
CA PRO A 10 12.00 23.67 7.06
C PRO A 10 10.64 24.32 6.81
N SER A 11 10.37 25.43 7.51
CA SER A 11 9.04 26.08 7.55
C SER A 11 8.57 26.67 6.22
N ASN A 12 9.50 26.92 5.29
CA ASN A 12 9.24 27.51 3.98
C ASN A 12 9.17 26.48 2.84
N TYR A 13 9.08 25.19 3.14
CA TYR A 13 8.99 24.11 2.14
C TYR A 13 7.63 23.41 2.23
N ASN A 14 7.17 22.87 1.09
CA ASN A 14 6.08 21.90 1.08
C ASN A 14 6.61 20.58 1.70
N PRO A 15 6.01 20.07 2.78
CA PRO A 15 6.47 18.84 3.43
C PRO A 15 6.49 17.64 2.49
N ALA A 16 5.49 17.50 1.63
CA ALA A 16 5.40 16.36 0.71
C ALA A 16 6.58 16.34 -0.26
N ASP A 17 6.83 17.47 -0.94
CA ASP A 17 7.93 17.61 -1.88
C ASP A 17 9.29 17.46 -1.20
N TYR A 18 9.45 18.06 -0.01
CA TYR A 18 10.68 17.97 0.78
C TYR A 18 11.04 16.51 1.10
N PHE A 19 10.11 15.72 1.65
CA PHE A 19 10.42 14.34 2.02
C PHE A 19 10.60 13.43 0.80
N VAL A 20 9.90 13.69 -0.31
CA VAL A 20 10.16 12.99 -1.58
C VAL A 20 11.58 13.27 -2.07
N GLN A 21 12.05 14.51 -1.98
CA GLN A 21 13.41 14.89 -2.36
C GLN A 21 14.46 14.27 -1.43
N VAL A 22 14.21 14.24 -0.11
CA VAL A 22 15.11 13.62 0.87
C VAL A 22 15.33 12.13 0.57
N LEU A 23 14.29 11.44 0.09
CA LEU A 23 14.34 10.01 -0.23
C LEU A 23 14.73 9.72 -1.69
N ALA A 24 14.91 10.75 -2.52
CA ALA A 24 15.22 10.56 -3.92
C ALA A 24 16.66 10.06 -4.13
N VAL A 25 16.84 9.17 -5.10
CA VAL A 25 18.16 8.77 -5.59
C VAL A 25 18.63 9.77 -6.63
N VAL A 26 19.70 10.50 -6.31
CA VAL A 26 20.26 11.53 -7.19
C VAL A 26 21.40 10.94 -8.02
N PRO A 27 21.47 11.23 -9.33
CA PRO A 27 22.59 10.81 -10.18
C PRO A 27 23.94 11.28 -9.62
N GLY A 28 24.94 10.39 -9.62
CA GLY A 28 26.28 10.65 -9.09
C GLY A 28 26.41 10.53 -7.56
N ARG A 29 25.32 10.21 -6.85
CA ARG A 29 25.31 9.97 -5.39
C ARG A 29 24.53 8.72 -5.00
N GLU A 30 24.33 7.80 -5.93
CA GLU A 30 23.40 6.67 -5.81
C GLU A 30 23.71 5.78 -4.60
N THR A 31 24.98 5.47 -4.37
CA THR A 31 25.41 4.62 -3.24
C THR A 31 25.05 5.25 -1.91
N SER A 32 25.30 6.56 -1.74
CA SER A 32 24.98 7.29 -0.52
C SER A 32 23.46 7.44 -0.34
N CYS A 33 22.72 7.75 -1.41
CA CYS A 33 21.27 7.83 -1.36
C CYS A 33 20.63 6.49 -0.97
N ARG A 34 21.07 5.38 -1.57
CA ARG A 34 20.57 4.03 -1.24
C ARG A 34 20.87 3.66 0.21
N TYR A 35 22.07 3.97 0.70
CA TYR A 35 22.42 3.76 2.11
C TYR A 35 21.51 4.55 3.05
N ALA A 36 21.23 5.83 2.72
CA ALA A 36 20.32 6.66 3.50
C ALA A 36 18.89 6.09 3.49
N ILE A 37 18.38 5.66 2.32
CA ILE A 37 17.06 5.03 2.20
C ILE A 37 16.97 3.79 3.08
N HIS A 38 17.96 2.88 3.00
CA HIS A 38 17.99 1.68 3.85
C HIS A 38 17.99 2.03 5.34
N THR A 39 18.79 3.01 5.75
CA THR A 39 18.84 3.49 7.14
C THR A 39 17.48 4.02 7.61
N VAL A 40 16.79 4.79 6.76
CA VAL A 40 15.45 5.31 7.05
C VAL A 40 14.43 4.17 7.16
N CYS A 41 14.47 3.19 6.25
CA CYS A 41 13.59 2.02 6.29
C CYS A 41 13.77 1.21 7.57
N ASP A 42 15.02 0.91 7.93
CA ASP A 42 15.36 0.15 9.13
C ASP A 42 14.91 0.87 10.42
N ALA A 43 15.09 2.20 10.46
CA ALA A 43 14.63 3.02 11.57
C ALA A 43 13.09 3.10 11.63
N PHE A 44 12.42 3.19 10.48
CA PHE A 44 10.97 3.25 10.42
C PHE A 44 10.33 1.94 10.88
N GLN A 45 10.88 0.80 10.45
CA GLN A 45 10.41 -0.53 10.85
C GLN A 45 10.44 -0.73 12.37
N LYS A 46 11.43 -0.14 13.06
CA LYS A 46 11.58 -0.20 14.52
C LYS A 46 10.86 0.92 15.26
N SER A 47 10.29 1.89 14.54
CA SER A 47 9.57 3.01 15.14
C SER A 47 8.18 2.59 15.59
N GLU A 48 7.62 3.31 16.56
CA GLU A 48 6.25 3.09 17.03
C GLU A 48 5.23 3.13 15.86
N HIS A 49 5.39 4.08 14.94
CA HIS A 49 4.54 4.21 13.76
C HIS A 49 4.63 2.97 12.86
N GLY A 50 5.84 2.50 12.56
CA GLY A 50 6.05 1.34 11.71
C GLY A 50 5.51 0.06 12.33
N MET A 51 5.75 -0.15 13.62
CA MET A 51 5.22 -1.30 14.36
C MET A 51 3.69 -1.28 14.41
N LYS A 52 3.07 -0.12 14.67
CA LYS A 52 1.62 0.02 14.70
C LYS A 52 0.99 -0.31 13.34
N ILE A 53 1.53 0.25 12.26
CA ILE A 53 1.04 0.00 10.90
C ILE A 53 1.21 -1.49 10.53
N ALA A 54 2.33 -2.11 10.89
CA ALA A 54 2.54 -3.54 10.63
C ALA A 54 1.49 -4.40 11.35
N LEU A 55 1.20 -4.10 12.62
CA LEU A 55 0.20 -4.83 13.42
C LEU A 55 -1.21 -4.68 12.83
N GLU A 56 -1.58 -3.46 12.41
CA GLU A 56 -2.86 -3.20 11.76
C GLU A 56 -2.96 -3.92 10.40
N ALA A 57 -1.89 -3.94 9.62
CA ALA A 57 -1.85 -4.64 8.33
C ALA A 57 -1.95 -6.17 8.49
N GLU A 58 -1.33 -6.74 9.53
CA GLU A 58 -1.47 -8.15 9.87
C GLU A 58 -2.90 -8.52 10.27
N ALA A 59 -3.57 -7.66 11.04
CA ALA A 59 -4.98 -7.86 11.41
C ALA A 59 -5.90 -7.88 10.17
N VAL A 60 -5.72 -6.91 9.25
CA VAL A 60 -6.50 -6.86 8.00
C VAL A 60 -6.21 -8.06 7.10
N ASN A 61 -4.96 -8.53 7.03
CA ASN A 61 -4.63 -9.73 6.27
C ASN A 61 -5.28 -10.98 6.85
N GLY A 62 -5.37 -11.09 8.18
CA GLY A 62 -6.10 -12.17 8.85
C GLY A 62 -7.59 -12.16 8.52
N GLU A 63 -8.23 -10.99 8.59
CA GLU A 63 -9.65 -10.83 8.24
C GLU A 63 -9.91 -11.10 6.74
N PHE A 64 -8.99 -10.70 5.87
CA PHE A 64 -9.04 -10.98 4.43
C PHE A 64 -8.85 -12.48 4.14
N GLU A 65 -7.87 -13.14 4.77
CA GLU A 65 -7.66 -14.58 4.66
C GLU A 65 -8.88 -15.38 5.13
N ASP A 66 -9.52 -14.98 6.24
CA ASP A 66 -10.75 -15.62 6.71
C ASP A 66 -11.92 -15.40 5.75
N THR A 67 -12.07 -14.19 5.20
CA THR A 67 -13.08 -13.91 4.15
C THR A 67 -12.80 -14.73 2.88
N ILE A 68 -11.54 -14.86 2.48
CA ILE A 68 -11.12 -15.68 1.33
C ILE A 68 -11.35 -17.16 1.63
N ARG A 69 -11.08 -17.67 2.84
CA ARG A 69 -11.33 -19.06 3.23
C ARG A 69 -12.81 -19.38 3.25
N ASP A 70 -13.64 -18.47 3.75
CA ASP A 70 -15.10 -18.59 3.71
C ASP A 70 -15.61 -18.58 2.25
N SER A 71 -14.93 -17.84 1.36
CA SER A 71 -15.19 -17.90 -0.10
C SER A 71 -14.58 -19.09 -0.84
N LYS A 72 -13.55 -19.76 -0.28
CA LYS A 72 -12.86 -20.94 -0.86
C LYS A 72 -13.65 -22.23 -0.69
N TYR A 73 -14.72 -22.20 0.08
CA TYR A 73 -15.86 -23.10 -0.08
C TYR A 73 -16.98 -22.37 -0.84
N PRO A 74 -16.80 -22.00 -2.12
CA PRO A 74 -17.94 -21.57 -2.88
C PRO A 74 -18.76 -22.84 -3.11
N ASP A 75 -20.01 -22.82 -2.67
CA ASP A 75 -21.06 -23.53 -3.38
C ASP A 75 -20.82 -23.28 -4.88
N GLY A 76 -20.45 -24.33 -5.61
CA GLY A 76 -19.51 -24.30 -6.75
C GLY A 76 -20.01 -23.66 -8.04
N ASN A 77 -20.80 -22.60 -7.99
CA ASN A 77 -21.53 -22.09 -9.15
C ASN A 77 -21.77 -20.56 -9.20
N ARG A 78 -21.12 -19.74 -8.35
CA ARG A 78 -21.30 -18.28 -8.40
C ARG A 78 -20.39 -17.62 -9.43
N SER A 79 -20.98 -17.03 -10.47
CA SER A 79 -20.24 -16.23 -11.45
C SER A 79 -19.62 -14.99 -10.81
N PRO A 80 -18.45 -14.51 -11.26
CA PRO A 80 -17.81 -13.29 -10.74
C PRO A 80 -18.59 -12.01 -11.06
N TYR A 81 -19.62 -12.12 -11.91
CA TYR A 81 -20.47 -11.02 -12.30
C TYR A 81 -21.63 -10.87 -11.33
N LYS A 82 -21.98 -9.61 -11.04
CA LYS A 82 -23.16 -9.25 -10.25
C LYS A 82 -24.49 -9.66 -10.90
N ALA A 83 -24.48 -9.94 -12.20
CA ALA A 83 -25.64 -10.31 -13.00
C ALA A 83 -25.44 -11.69 -13.63
N THR A 84 -26.53 -12.42 -13.79
CA THR A 84 -26.56 -13.74 -14.43
C THR A 84 -26.20 -13.65 -15.91
N TRP A 85 -25.78 -14.77 -16.50
CA TRP A 85 -25.42 -14.84 -17.93
C TRP A 85 -26.55 -14.34 -18.83
N CYS A 86 -27.81 -14.72 -18.54
CA CYS A 86 -28.97 -14.31 -19.33
C CYS A 86 -29.20 -12.79 -19.28
N GLU A 87 -28.99 -12.16 -18.13
CA GLU A 87 -29.12 -10.70 -17.98
C GLU A 87 -28.03 -9.96 -18.76
N GLN A 88 -26.78 -10.44 -18.69
CA GLN A 88 -25.68 -9.88 -19.47
C GLN A 88 -25.94 -10.01 -20.98
N PHE A 89 -26.38 -11.19 -21.43
CA PHE A 89 -26.71 -11.45 -22.82
C PHE A 89 -27.86 -10.58 -23.32
N ARG A 90 -28.92 -10.46 -22.52
CA ARG A 90 -30.05 -9.56 -22.82
C ARG A 90 -29.61 -8.10 -22.90
N ALA A 91 -28.74 -7.64 -22.00
CA ALA A 91 -28.24 -6.28 -22.02
C ALA A 91 -27.42 -5.97 -23.30
N VAL A 92 -26.63 -6.93 -23.79
CA VAL A 92 -25.90 -6.80 -25.06
C VAL A 92 -26.86 -6.68 -26.25
N LEU A 93 -27.91 -7.51 -26.30
CA LEU A 93 -28.94 -7.44 -27.34
C LEU A 93 -29.75 -6.15 -27.27
N TRP A 94 -30.05 -5.65 -26.08
CA TRP A 94 -30.76 -4.38 -25.90
C TRP A 94 -29.93 -3.16 -26.34
N ARG A 95 -28.60 -3.23 -26.21
CA ARG A 95 -27.69 -2.15 -26.61
C ARG A 95 -27.44 -2.10 -28.12
N SER A 96 -27.69 -3.20 -28.85
CA SER A 96 -27.36 -3.36 -30.27
C SER A 96 -28.53 -2.94 -31.14
#